data_AF-A0A1F8L2F7-F1
#
_entry.id   AF-A0A1F8L2F7-F1
#
_cell.length_a   1.000
_cell.length_b   1.000
_cell.length_c   1.000
_cell.angle_alpha   90.00
_cell.angle_beta   90.00
_cell.angle_gamma   90.00
#
_symmetry.space_group_name_H-M   'P 1'
#
loop_
_entity.id
_entity.type
_entity.pdbx_description
1 polymer ?
#
loop_
_entity_poly.entity_id
_entity_poly.type
_entity_poly.pdbx_seq_one_letter_code
_entity_poly.pdbx_strand_id
1 'polypeptide(L)'
;MAVDTVTPRSRRVLLAAAAGSLAALAAQALGRPLPTRAANGDPLTVGSNLSGTATTKITNNTNGNTVFWGASDSGVGVYGTSRVAAGVRGESSAWKGVYGLSGSNAGVLGESGSGAGVQGFSSSGFGVFGESASSVGVFGGGLAASQAATVGQSYRNATGLLGLSGGVSDPLPAAPAKTGVYGYAAQDANARGVYGETTTGVGVYGVSASSFGVGGESGSGVGVFGTSTSGIGVGGASTSATGVQGTSSATNRPATAGFSSGGSTGVQGYSGAGSPPAAPTKTGVYGYAAQDANARGVTGRTTEGRGVNGTATTGRGVHGYASTGVGVYATCGAGGAAFQAEGPVHFSSAGLTTIAAGSPNVSVTPGIDLTDFSQVLCTLQGNPGPGITLSRAVVHPSANTFTIYLTGKAAADTRVAWFVIGGRAAGSTT
;
A
#
# COMPACT_ATOMS: atom_id res chain seq x y z
N MET A 1 109.66 -3.39 -47.92
CA MET A 1 109.47 -3.83 -49.33
C MET A 1 109.86 -5.29 -49.43
N ALA A 2 108.89 -6.20 -49.52
CA ALA A 2 108.94 -7.55 -50.11
C ALA A 2 107.64 -8.29 -49.75
N VAL A 3 107.17 -9.09 -50.70
CA VAL A 3 105.88 -9.78 -50.78
C VAL A 3 105.95 -11.15 -50.09
N ASP A 4 104.89 -11.45 -49.33
CA ASP A 4 104.19 -12.73 -49.09
C ASP A 4 104.92 -14.00 -48.59
N THR A 5 104.42 -14.53 -47.45
CA THR A 5 104.33 -15.96 -47.16
C THR A 5 103.08 -16.23 -46.30
N VAL A 6 101.94 -16.47 -46.95
CA VAL A 6 100.78 -17.10 -46.31
C VAL A 6 101.19 -18.48 -45.77
N THR A 7 101.21 -18.61 -44.44
CA THR A 7 101.36 -19.90 -43.75
C THR A 7 100.16 -20.81 -44.06
N PRO A 8 100.35 -22.06 -44.51
CA PRO A 8 99.23 -22.94 -44.82
C PRO A 8 98.52 -23.36 -43.53
N ARG A 9 97.23 -22.99 -43.40
CA ARG A 9 96.36 -23.52 -42.35
C ARG A 9 96.18 -25.04 -42.55
N SER A 10 96.61 -25.82 -41.55
CA SER A 10 96.59 -27.28 -41.58
C SER A 10 95.18 -27.83 -41.79
N ARG A 11 94.99 -28.61 -42.86
CA ARG A 11 93.76 -29.37 -43.20
C ARG A 11 93.26 -30.26 -42.04
N ARG A 12 94.13 -30.56 -41.05
CA ARG A 12 93.81 -31.37 -39.87
C ARG A 12 92.88 -30.65 -38.87
N VAL A 13 92.90 -29.31 -38.81
CA VAL A 13 91.99 -28.53 -37.95
C VAL A 13 90.59 -28.42 -38.56
N LEU A 14 90.49 -28.28 -39.88
CA LEU A 14 89.21 -28.27 -40.59
C LEU A 14 88.50 -29.63 -40.51
N LEU A 15 89.27 -30.73 -40.60
CA LEU A 15 88.73 -32.08 -40.51
C LEU A 15 88.29 -32.43 -39.07
N ALA A 16 89.02 -31.98 -38.05
CA ALA A 16 88.63 -32.14 -36.65
C ALA A 16 87.39 -31.31 -36.29
N ALA A 17 87.27 -30.09 -36.82
CA ALA A 17 86.07 -29.26 -36.64
C ALA A 17 84.84 -29.83 -37.38
N ALA A 18 85.02 -30.42 -38.56
CA ALA A 18 83.96 -31.10 -39.31
C ALA A 18 83.55 -32.43 -38.68
N ALA A 19 84.49 -33.22 -38.17
CA ALA A 19 84.20 -34.48 -37.48
C ALA A 19 83.56 -34.23 -36.10
N GLY A 20 84.01 -33.20 -35.36
CA GLY A 20 83.43 -32.81 -34.08
C GLY A 20 82.00 -32.27 -34.20
N SER A 21 81.68 -31.53 -35.27
CA SER A 21 80.32 -31.04 -35.53
C SER A 21 79.38 -32.15 -36.01
N LEU A 22 79.85 -33.09 -36.84
CA LEU A 22 79.09 -34.28 -37.22
C LEU A 22 78.85 -35.23 -36.03
N ALA A 23 79.83 -35.41 -35.14
CA ALA A 23 79.66 -36.19 -33.92
C ALA A 23 78.68 -35.52 -32.95
N ALA A 24 78.70 -34.19 -32.82
CA ALA A 24 77.74 -33.45 -31.99
C ALA A 24 76.32 -33.45 -32.58
N LEU A 25 76.16 -33.43 -33.92
CA LEU A 25 74.86 -33.58 -34.60
C LEU A 25 74.34 -35.02 -34.48
N ALA A 26 75.21 -36.04 -34.60
CA ALA A 26 74.84 -37.44 -34.43
C ALA A 26 74.47 -37.77 -32.97
N ALA A 27 75.20 -37.22 -31.98
CA ALA A 27 74.87 -37.37 -30.56
C ALA A 27 73.52 -36.71 -30.21
N GLN A 28 73.20 -35.58 -30.82
CA GLN A 28 71.89 -34.92 -30.66
C GLN A 28 70.76 -35.65 -31.39
N ALA A 29 71.04 -36.38 -32.47
CA ALA A 29 70.05 -37.17 -33.19
C ALA A 29 69.77 -38.53 -32.52
N LEU A 30 70.78 -39.17 -31.93
CA LEU A 30 70.67 -40.47 -31.24
C LEU A 30 70.13 -40.36 -29.81
N GLY A 31 70.28 -39.20 -29.15
CA GLY A 31 69.77 -38.97 -27.79
C GLY A 31 68.30 -38.54 -27.71
N ARG A 32 67.62 -38.35 -28.86
CA ARG A 32 66.19 -38.01 -28.87
C ARG A 32 65.36 -39.28 -28.75
N PRO A 33 64.52 -39.44 -27.71
CA PRO A 33 63.65 -40.60 -27.60
C PRO A 33 62.76 -40.68 -28.86
N LEU A 34 62.83 -41.83 -29.55
CA LEU A 34 61.94 -42.13 -30.67
C LEU A 34 60.49 -42.11 -30.19
N PRO A 35 59.52 -41.60 -30.98
CA PRO A 35 58.11 -41.71 -30.64
C PRO A 35 57.76 -43.17 -30.36
N THR A 36 57.50 -43.49 -29.08
CA THR A 36 57.11 -44.84 -28.68
C THR A 36 55.62 -44.98 -28.98
N ARG A 37 55.28 -45.70 -30.04
CA ARG A 37 53.90 -46.05 -30.36
C ARG A 37 53.50 -47.21 -29.44
N ALA A 38 52.59 -46.98 -28.50
CA ALA A 38 51.85 -48.09 -27.91
C ALA A 38 51.06 -48.79 -29.03
N ALA A 39 51.06 -50.12 -29.09
CA ALA A 39 50.20 -50.81 -30.03
C ALA A 39 48.73 -50.62 -29.61
N ASN A 40 47.80 -50.73 -30.57
CA ASN A 40 46.38 -50.62 -30.27
C ASN A 40 45.98 -51.71 -29.25
N GLY A 41 45.53 -51.31 -28.06
CA GLY A 41 45.17 -52.22 -26.97
C GLY A 41 46.23 -52.39 -25.88
N ASP A 42 47.46 -51.87 -26.05
CA ASP A 42 48.47 -51.91 -24.98
C ASP A 42 48.14 -50.87 -23.89
N PRO A 43 48.18 -51.25 -22.61
CA PRO A 43 47.91 -50.32 -21.51
C PRO A 43 49.05 -49.30 -21.38
N LEU A 44 48.69 -48.01 -21.27
CA LEU A 44 49.60 -46.98 -20.79
C LEU A 44 49.79 -47.14 -19.28
N THR A 45 50.82 -47.87 -18.87
CA THR A 45 51.13 -48.10 -17.45
C THR A 45 52.13 -47.07 -16.95
N VAL A 46 51.74 -46.28 -15.94
CA VAL A 46 52.61 -45.31 -15.28
C VAL A 46 52.67 -45.68 -13.80
N GLY A 47 53.80 -46.26 -13.36
CA GLY A 47 53.99 -46.77 -12.00
C GLY A 47 54.44 -45.73 -10.96
N SER A 48 54.60 -44.46 -11.34
CA SER A 48 55.10 -43.37 -10.48
C SER A 48 54.73 -42.00 -11.04
N ASN A 49 54.94 -40.92 -10.26
CA ASN A 49 54.74 -39.56 -10.74
C ASN A 49 55.74 -39.23 -11.88
N LEU A 50 55.23 -38.83 -13.04
CA LEU A 50 56.03 -38.34 -14.17
C LEU A 50 55.94 -36.81 -14.22
N SER A 51 57.09 -36.12 -14.17
CA SER A 51 57.17 -34.65 -14.27
C SER A 51 57.75 -34.20 -15.60
N GLY A 52 57.10 -33.25 -16.26
CA GLY A 52 57.60 -32.60 -17.47
C GLY A 52 57.34 -31.09 -17.43
N THR A 53 58.16 -30.31 -18.15
CA THR A 53 58.02 -28.86 -18.28
C THR A 53 57.21 -28.45 -19.51
N ALA A 54 57.05 -29.36 -20.47
CA ALA A 54 56.25 -29.18 -21.67
C ALA A 54 54.85 -29.81 -21.54
N THR A 55 53.88 -29.26 -22.27
CA THR A 55 52.50 -29.75 -22.27
C THR A 55 52.42 -31.16 -22.85
N THR A 56 51.78 -32.07 -22.12
CA THR A 56 51.33 -33.35 -22.68
C THR A 56 50.01 -33.13 -23.41
N LYS A 57 50.00 -33.30 -24.74
CA LYS A 57 48.80 -33.11 -25.58
C LYS A 57 48.41 -34.42 -26.25
N ILE A 58 47.22 -34.93 -25.92
CA ILE A 58 46.58 -36.09 -26.56
C ILE A 58 45.55 -35.55 -27.55
N THR A 59 45.56 -36.00 -28.81
CA THR A 59 44.67 -35.45 -29.85
C THR A 59 44.18 -36.57 -30.78
N ASN A 60 42.89 -36.53 -31.13
CA ASN A 60 42.29 -37.32 -32.20
C ASN A 60 41.65 -36.37 -33.21
N ASN A 61 42.20 -36.34 -34.43
CA ASN A 61 41.74 -35.47 -35.52
C ASN A 61 41.08 -36.27 -36.65
N THR A 62 40.71 -37.52 -36.41
CA THR A 62 40.28 -38.45 -37.47
C THR A 62 38.84 -38.93 -37.31
N ASN A 63 38.32 -38.97 -36.08
CA ASN A 63 36.95 -39.39 -35.79
C ASN A 63 36.46 -38.78 -34.46
N GLY A 64 35.21 -39.09 -34.07
CA GLY A 64 34.57 -38.58 -32.86
C GLY A 64 34.82 -39.41 -31.59
N ASN A 65 35.77 -40.35 -31.59
CA ASN A 65 36.03 -41.21 -30.44
C ASN A 65 36.68 -40.45 -29.28
N THR A 66 36.37 -40.87 -28.05
CA THR A 66 36.96 -40.32 -26.83
C THR A 66 38.49 -40.45 -26.82
N VAL A 67 39.16 -39.33 -26.56
CA VAL A 67 40.64 -39.24 -26.50
C VAL A 67 41.22 -39.64 -25.15
N PHE A 68 40.45 -39.49 -24.08
CA PHE A 68 40.85 -39.82 -22.72
C PHE A 68 39.61 -40.25 -21.92
N TRP A 69 39.67 -41.45 -21.33
CA TRP A 69 38.61 -42.01 -20.51
C TRP A 69 39.19 -42.44 -19.16
N GLY A 70 38.93 -41.64 -18.12
CA GLY A 70 39.26 -41.98 -16.72
C GLY A 70 38.04 -42.52 -16.01
N ALA A 71 38.09 -43.77 -15.55
CA ALA A 71 37.00 -44.43 -14.84
C ALA A 71 37.51 -45.11 -13.57
N SER A 72 36.68 -45.09 -12.54
CA SER A 72 36.91 -45.78 -11.28
C SER A 72 35.56 -46.17 -10.68
N ASP A 73 35.42 -47.40 -10.19
CA ASP A 73 34.16 -47.90 -9.65
C ASP A 73 33.87 -47.38 -8.24
N SER A 74 34.92 -47.06 -7.48
CA SER A 74 34.82 -46.64 -6.08
C SER A 74 35.61 -45.38 -5.75
N GLY A 75 36.40 -44.87 -6.69
CA GLY A 75 37.31 -43.75 -6.51
C GLY A 75 37.09 -42.63 -7.51
N VAL A 76 38.04 -41.69 -7.56
CA VAL A 76 37.99 -40.57 -8.49
C VAL A 76 38.51 -41.01 -9.85
N GLY A 77 37.69 -40.96 -10.90
CA GLY A 77 38.11 -41.28 -12.27
C GLY A 77 39.15 -40.29 -12.82
N VAL A 78 39.00 -38.99 -12.51
CA VAL A 78 39.94 -37.92 -12.90
C VAL A 78 40.06 -36.88 -11.78
N TYR A 79 41.28 -36.63 -11.29
CA TYR A 79 41.56 -35.64 -10.25
C TYR A 79 42.54 -34.57 -10.79
N GLY A 80 42.02 -33.38 -11.09
CA GLY A 80 42.81 -32.26 -11.62
C GLY A 80 43.06 -31.17 -10.56
N THR A 81 44.32 -30.84 -10.31
CA THR A 81 44.71 -29.81 -9.32
C THR A 81 45.62 -28.76 -9.94
N SER A 82 45.46 -27.50 -9.54
CA SER A 82 46.39 -26.42 -9.86
C SER A 82 46.43 -25.40 -8.72
N ARG A 83 47.61 -24.87 -8.41
CA ARG A 83 47.80 -23.90 -7.32
C ARG A 83 47.34 -22.48 -7.70
N VAL A 84 47.35 -22.15 -8.99
CA VAL A 84 47.17 -20.77 -9.48
C VAL A 84 46.15 -20.65 -10.61
N ALA A 85 45.76 -21.77 -11.24
CA ALA A 85 44.85 -21.79 -12.38
C ALA A 85 43.76 -22.85 -12.17
N ALA A 86 42.91 -23.06 -13.18
CA ALA A 86 41.90 -24.11 -13.15
C ALA A 86 42.57 -25.50 -13.11
N GLY A 87 42.13 -26.36 -12.18
CA GLY A 87 42.56 -27.77 -12.16
C GLY A 87 42.05 -28.56 -13.37
N VAL A 88 40.87 -28.20 -13.88
CA VAL A 88 40.27 -28.72 -15.12
C VAL A 88 39.68 -27.55 -15.90
N ARG A 89 39.99 -27.46 -17.20
CA ARG A 89 39.40 -26.49 -18.13
C ARG A 89 38.78 -27.23 -19.32
N GLY A 90 37.47 -27.12 -19.48
CA GLY A 90 36.74 -27.65 -20.63
C GLY A 90 36.25 -26.53 -21.53
N GLU A 91 36.59 -26.60 -22.82
CA GLU A 91 36.21 -25.62 -23.84
C GLU A 91 35.51 -26.34 -25.00
N SER A 92 34.40 -25.79 -25.46
CA SER A 92 33.67 -26.29 -26.64
C SER A 92 32.93 -25.13 -27.31
N SER A 93 32.96 -25.09 -28.64
CA SER A 93 32.30 -24.04 -29.44
C SER A 93 30.83 -24.33 -29.74
N ALA A 94 30.39 -25.58 -29.59
CA ALA A 94 29.06 -26.03 -29.99
C ALA A 94 28.31 -26.82 -28.91
N TRP A 95 28.99 -27.22 -27.84
CA TRP A 95 28.45 -28.06 -26.77
C TRP A 95 28.96 -27.64 -25.39
N LYS A 96 28.60 -28.39 -24.36
CA LYS A 96 29.06 -28.16 -22.99
C LYS A 96 30.57 -28.36 -22.91
N GLY A 97 31.32 -27.34 -22.47
CA GLY A 97 32.75 -27.49 -22.17
C GLY A 97 33.01 -28.49 -21.05
N VAL A 98 32.13 -28.52 -20.04
CA VAL A 98 32.09 -29.52 -18.96
C VAL A 98 30.64 -29.96 -18.77
N TYR A 99 30.40 -31.27 -18.72
CA TYR A 99 29.08 -31.86 -18.49
C TYR A 99 29.13 -32.81 -17.29
N GLY A 100 28.42 -32.46 -16.22
CA GLY A 100 28.27 -33.29 -15.03
C GLY A 100 26.89 -33.93 -14.97
N LEU A 101 26.85 -35.24 -14.74
CA LEU A 101 25.62 -36.02 -14.60
C LEU A 101 25.73 -36.87 -13.32
N SER A 102 24.69 -36.81 -12.49
CA SER A 102 24.57 -37.66 -11.30
C SER A 102 23.12 -38.05 -11.11
N GLY A 103 22.87 -39.31 -10.75
CA GLY A 103 21.51 -39.84 -10.57
C GLY A 103 20.88 -39.53 -9.20
N SER A 104 21.69 -39.10 -8.23
CA SER A 104 21.25 -38.91 -6.83
C SER A 104 21.91 -37.75 -6.10
N ASN A 105 22.88 -37.07 -6.72
CA ASN A 105 23.64 -35.98 -6.10
C ASN A 105 23.90 -34.85 -7.11
N ALA A 106 24.65 -33.82 -6.73
CA ALA A 106 25.04 -32.76 -7.65
C ALA A 106 25.88 -33.34 -8.81
N GLY A 107 25.44 -33.08 -10.06
CA GLY A 107 26.25 -33.38 -11.24
C GLY A 107 27.51 -32.51 -11.31
N VAL A 108 27.44 -31.28 -10.80
CA VAL A 108 28.54 -30.33 -10.65
C VAL A 108 28.40 -29.63 -9.29
N LEU A 109 29.45 -29.64 -8.49
CA LEU A 109 29.54 -28.94 -7.20
C LEU A 109 30.66 -27.91 -7.26
N GLY A 110 30.36 -26.67 -6.89
CA GLY A 110 31.33 -25.59 -6.79
C GLY A 110 31.39 -25.05 -5.36
N GLU A 111 32.58 -25.08 -4.77
CA GLU A 111 32.85 -24.59 -3.41
C GLU A 111 33.93 -23.50 -3.45
N SER A 112 33.74 -22.44 -2.68
CA SER A 112 34.71 -21.36 -2.57
C SER A 112 34.64 -20.73 -1.18
N GLY A 113 35.78 -20.46 -0.56
CA GLY A 113 35.86 -19.84 0.77
C GLY A 113 35.67 -18.32 0.76
N SER A 114 35.77 -17.67 -0.39
CA SER A 114 35.71 -16.20 -0.49
C SER A 114 35.09 -15.67 -1.79
N GLY A 115 34.84 -16.51 -2.79
CA GLY A 115 34.27 -16.13 -4.08
C GLY A 115 33.01 -16.92 -4.42
N ALA A 116 32.54 -16.81 -5.67
CA ALA A 116 31.46 -17.66 -6.14
C ALA A 116 31.94 -19.11 -6.28
N GLY A 117 31.21 -20.06 -5.68
CA GLY A 117 31.46 -21.49 -5.92
C GLY A 117 31.16 -21.90 -7.37
N VAL A 118 30.07 -21.36 -7.94
CA VAL A 118 29.68 -21.53 -9.35
C VAL A 118 29.32 -20.17 -9.93
N GLN A 119 29.84 -19.82 -11.10
CA GLN A 119 29.52 -18.59 -11.83
C GLN A 119 29.13 -18.91 -13.27
N GLY A 120 27.96 -18.43 -13.70
CA GLY A 120 27.47 -18.54 -15.07
C GLY A 120 27.44 -17.18 -15.78
N PHE A 121 27.85 -17.15 -17.04
CA PHE A 121 27.84 -15.95 -17.88
C PHE A 121 27.35 -16.30 -19.30
N SER A 122 26.46 -15.48 -19.85
CA SER A 122 26.00 -15.58 -21.24
C SER A 122 25.66 -14.19 -21.77
N SER A 123 26.00 -13.91 -23.03
CA SER A 123 25.74 -12.62 -23.69
C SER A 123 24.37 -12.54 -24.39
N SER A 124 23.76 -13.69 -24.67
CA SER A 124 22.50 -13.78 -25.43
C SER A 124 21.48 -14.74 -24.84
N GLY A 125 21.86 -15.55 -23.84
CA GLY A 125 20.97 -16.52 -23.18
C GLY A 125 21.09 -16.47 -21.66
N PHE A 126 20.66 -17.54 -21.00
CA PHE A 126 20.76 -17.65 -19.55
C PHE A 126 22.22 -17.88 -19.12
N GLY A 127 22.71 -17.10 -18.16
CA GLY A 127 23.99 -17.38 -17.51
C GLY A 127 23.92 -18.65 -16.65
N VAL A 128 22.80 -18.82 -15.93
CA VAL A 128 22.46 -20.02 -15.15
C VAL A 128 20.99 -20.35 -15.42
N PHE A 129 20.70 -21.61 -15.75
CA PHE A 129 19.35 -22.13 -15.96
C PHE A 129 19.11 -23.31 -15.02
N GLY A 130 18.10 -23.20 -14.15
CA GLY A 130 17.71 -24.24 -13.21
C GLY A 130 16.27 -24.63 -13.43
N GLU A 131 16.03 -25.93 -13.64
CA GLU A 131 14.72 -26.50 -13.94
C GLU A 131 14.53 -27.77 -13.10
N SER A 132 13.30 -27.98 -12.63
CA SER A 132 12.92 -29.22 -11.96
C SER A 132 11.47 -29.55 -12.31
N ALA A 133 11.22 -30.79 -12.73
CA ALA A 133 9.88 -31.26 -13.08
C ALA A 133 8.98 -31.52 -11.85
N SER A 134 9.57 -31.65 -10.66
CA SER A 134 8.86 -32.09 -9.45
C SER A 134 9.24 -31.32 -8.18
N SER A 135 10.16 -30.35 -8.28
CA SER A 135 10.65 -29.59 -7.12
C SER A 135 11.12 -28.19 -7.52
N VAL A 136 11.99 -27.59 -6.71
CA VAL A 136 12.54 -26.25 -6.92
C VAL A 136 13.63 -26.29 -7.99
N GLY A 137 13.48 -25.51 -9.07
CA GLY A 137 14.51 -25.39 -10.12
C GLY A 137 15.76 -24.64 -9.67
N VAL A 138 15.62 -23.61 -8.81
CA VAL A 138 16.71 -22.85 -8.20
C VAL A 138 16.38 -22.55 -6.73
N PHE A 139 17.19 -23.04 -5.80
CA PHE A 139 17.04 -22.79 -4.37
C PHE A 139 18.24 -22.00 -3.84
N GLY A 140 18.00 -20.82 -3.27
CA GLY A 140 19.02 -20.05 -2.55
C GLY A 140 18.81 -20.15 -1.05
N GLY A 141 19.86 -20.53 -0.32
CA GLY A 141 19.89 -20.59 1.14
C GLY A 141 20.99 -19.70 1.71
N GLY A 142 20.69 -18.99 2.80
CA GLY A 142 21.64 -18.12 3.51
C GLY A 142 21.59 -18.36 5.00
N LEU A 143 22.75 -18.56 5.64
CA LEU A 143 22.89 -18.70 7.10
C LEU A 143 23.17 -17.35 7.80
N ALA A 144 23.38 -16.28 7.04
CA ALA A 144 23.65 -14.95 7.56
C ALA A 144 22.34 -14.24 7.94
N ALA A 145 22.23 -13.79 9.19
CA ALA A 145 21.00 -13.15 9.71
C ALA A 145 20.62 -11.82 9.03
N SER A 146 21.56 -11.16 8.35
CA SER A 146 21.37 -9.82 7.77
C SER A 146 21.60 -9.77 6.26
N GLN A 147 21.64 -10.92 5.58
CA GLN A 147 21.84 -10.97 4.13
C GLN A 147 20.74 -11.78 3.47
N ALA A 148 20.34 -11.36 2.27
CA ALA A 148 19.38 -12.10 1.47
C ALA A 148 20.01 -13.40 0.94
N ALA A 149 19.25 -14.50 0.98
CA ALA A 149 19.67 -15.77 0.40
C ALA A 149 19.71 -15.75 -1.14
N THR A 150 18.91 -14.88 -1.76
CA THR A 150 18.88 -14.64 -3.21
C THR A 150 18.73 -13.15 -3.48
N VAL A 151 19.49 -12.61 -4.43
CA VAL A 151 19.35 -11.21 -4.87
C VAL A 151 19.27 -11.17 -6.39
N GLY A 152 18.17 -10.64 -6.93
CA GLY A 152 18.07 -10.24 -8.33
C GLY A 152 18.58 -8.80 -8.49
N GLN A 153 19.79 -8.62 -9.03
CA GLN A 153 20.33 -7.30 -9.34
C GLN A 153 20.40 -7.10 -10.84
N SER A 154 19.90 -5.95 -11.29
CA SER A 154 20.01 -5.53 -12.68
C SER A 154 20.79 -4.22 -12.75
N TYR A 155 21.80 -4.17 -13.63
CA TYR A 155 22.51 -2.94 -13.93
C TYR A 155 21.68 -2.08 -14.89
N ARG A 156 21.65 -0.75 -14.68
CA ARG A 156 20.83 0.23 -15.44
C ARG A 156 19.33 0.14 -15.11
N ASN A 157 18.46 0.65 -15.99
CA ASN A 157 17.01 0.78 -15.80
C ASN A 157 16.23 -0.53 -16.08
N ALA A 158 16.70 -1.68 -15.59
CA ALA A 158 16.11 -3.00 -15.85
C ALA A 158 15.48 -3.62 -14.59
N THR A 159 14.67 -4.68 -14.77
CA THR A 159 14.02 -5.41 -13.66
C THR A 159 14.99 -6.37 -13.00
N GLY A 160 15.07 -6.37 -11.66
CA GLY A 160 15.98 -7.25 -10.89
C GLY A 160 15.50 -8.70 -10.81
N LEU A 161 14.21 -8.90 -10.52
CA LEU A 161 13.55 -10.21 -10.50
C LEU A 161 12.18 -10.14 -11.21
N LEU A 162 11.96 -11.04 -12.15
CA LEU A 162 10.69 -11.22 -12.86
C LEU A 162 10.04 -12.53 -12.44
N GLY A 163 8.90 -12.46 -11.73
CA GLY A 163 8.08 -13.60 -11.38
C GLY A 163 6.95 -13.78 -12.40
N LEU A 164 6.91 -14.94 -13.05
CA LEU A 164 5.87 -15.32 -14.02
C LEU A 164 5.15 -16.57 -13.52
N SER A 165 3.84 -16.61 -13.70
CA SER A 165 3.03 -17.80 -13.41
C SER A 165 2.12 -18.12 -14.60
N GLY A 166 2.10 -19.39 -15.05
CA GLY A 166 1.31 -19.89 -16.17
C GLY A 166 2.15 -20.47 -17.32
N GLY A 167 1.52 -21.09 -18.31
CA GLY A 167 2.22 -21.51 -19.53
C GLY A 167 2.70 -20.27 -20.29
N VAL A 168 4.01 -20.11 -20.46
CA VAL A 168 4.58 -19.00 -21.23
C VAL A 168 4.47 -19.33 -22.72
N SER A 169 3.70 -18.55 -23.47
CA SER A 169 3.85 -18.48 -24.94
C SER A 169 4.92 -17.42 -25.24
N ASP A 170 5.96 -17.79 -25.99
CA ASP A 170 6.94 -16.82 -26.48
C ASP A 170 6.24 -15.71 -27.29
N PRO A 171 6.56 -14.41 -27.10
CA PRO A 171 7.62 -13.85 -26.24
C PRO A 171 7.18 -13.53 -24.80
N LEU A 172 8.15 -13.57 -23.87
CA LEU A 172 7.98 -13.12 -22.47
C LEU A 172 7.42 -11.69 -22.37
N PRO A 173 6.58 -11.37 -21.36
CA PRO A 173 6.09 -10.02 -21.17
C PRO A 173 7.24 -9.07 -20.85
N ALA A 174 7.22 -7.88 -21.46
CA ALA A 174 8.24 -6.87 -21.21
C ALA A 174 8.19 -6.42 -19.75
N ALA A 175 9.29 -6.61 -19.02
CA ALA A 175 9.38 -6.19 -17.62
C ALA A 175 9.46 -4.66 -17.53
N PRO A 176 8.63 -3.99 -16.70
CA PRO A 176 8.68 -2.54 -16.57
C PRO A 176 10.04 -2.06 -16.03
N ALA A 177 10.55 -0.95 -16.56
CA ALA A 177 11.81 -0.38 -16.11
C ALA A 177 11.76 0.00 -14.61
N LYS A 178 12.90 -0.13 -13.91
CA LYS A 178 13.09 0.23 -12.49
C LYS A 178 12.26 -0.60 -11.49
N THR A 179 11.95 -1.85 -11.82
CA THR A 179 11.18 -2.75 -10.93
C THR A 179 12.08 -3.71 -10.17
N GLY A 180 11.98 -3.75 -8.83
CA GLY A 180 12.69 -4.74 -8.02
C GLY A 180 12.11 -6.15 -8.19
N VAL A 181 10.79 -6.28 -7.97
CA VAL A 181 10.00 -7.50 -8.18
C VAL A 181 8.79 -7.17 -9.05
N TYR A 182 8.75 -7.69 -10.28
CA TYR A 182 7.56 -7.62 -11.13
C TYR A 182 6.85 -8.98 -11.09
N GLY A 183 5.66 -9.03 -10.51
CA GLY A 183 4.82 -10.22 -10.46
C GLY A 183 3.67 -10.14 -11.46
N TYR A 184 3.60 -11.08 -12.39
CA TYR A 184 2.56 -11.14 -13.43
C TYR A 184 1.86 -12.50 -13.44
N ALA A 185 0.53 -12.47 -13.41
CA ALA A 185 -0.33 -13.65 -13.52
C ALA A 185 -1.56 -13.34 -14.37
N ALA A 186 -1.84 -14.17 -15.37
CA ALA A 186 -2.90 -13.95 -16.36
C ALA A 186 -3.72 -15.21 -16.65
N GLN A 187 -3.81 -16.11 -15.66
CA GLN A 187 -4.45 -17.40 -15.81
C GLN A 187 -5.98 -17.30 -15.75
N ASP A 188 -6.49 -16.63 -14.71
CA ASP A 188 -7.93 -16.49 -14.43
C ASP A 188 -8.20 -15.37 -13.40
N ALA A 189 -9.44 -15.26 -12.91
CA ALA A 189 -9.86 -14.27 -11.93
C ALA A 189 -9.23 -14.43 -10.53
N ASN A 190 -8.60 -15.58 -10.24
CA ASN A 190 -7.92 -15.88 -8.98
C ASN A 190 -6.40 -15.71 -9.06
N ALA A 191 -5.87 -15.40 -10.25
CA ALA A 191 -4.46 -15.21 -10.49
C ALA A 191 -3.91 -14.03 -9.67
N ARG A 192 -2.76 -14.23 -9.01
CA ARG A 192 -2.11 -13.22 -8.17
C ARG A 192 -0.73 -12.92 -8.72
N GLY A 193 -0.46 -11.66 -9.07
CA GLY A 193 0.89 -11.24 -9.48
C GLY A 193 1.90 -11.34 -8.33
N VAL A 194 1.50 -10.89 -7.13
CA VAL A 194 2.27 -11.02 -5.87
C VAL A 194 1.31 -11.42 -4.76
N TYR A 195 1.64 -12.47 -3.98
CA TYR A 195 0.85 -12.93 -2.84
C TYR A 195 1.70 -12.97 -1.58
N GLY A 196 1.36 -12.12 -0.60
CA GLY A 196 1.96 -12.14 0.73
C GLY A 196 0.94 -12.62 1.75
N GLU A 197 1.20 -13.75 2.39
CA GLU A 197 0.35 -14.36 3.41
C GLU A 197 1.16 -14.57 4.69
N THR A 198 0.55 -14.27 5.83
CA THR A 198 1.10 -14.61 7.14
C THR A 198 -0.02 -14.87 8.14
N THR A 199 0.15 -15.84 9.02
CA THR A 199 -0.76 -16.11 10.14
C THR A 199 -0.53 -15.16 11.32
N THR A 200 0.66 -14.57 11.41
CA THR A 200 1.04 -13.57 12.41
C THR A 200 1.98 -12.54 11.77
N GLY A 201 1.61 -11.25 11.78
CA GLY A 201 2.44 -10.16 11.24
C GLY A 201 1.91 -9.54 9.96
N VAL A 202 2.80 -9.03 9.11
CA VAL A 202 2.45 -8.28 7.89
C VAL A 202 2.79 -9.11 6.64
N GLY A 203 1.79 -9.43 5.81
CA GLY A 203 2.01 -10.19 4.57
C GLY A 203 2.74 -9.40 3.48
N VAL A 204 2.44 -8.10 3.36
CA VAL A 204 3.12 -7.14 2.44
C VAL A 204 3.37 -5.84 3.19
N TYR A 205 4.64 -5.45 3.35
CA TYR A 205 5.05 -4.22 4.01
C TYR A 205 5.80 -3.31 3.05
N GLY A 206 5.18 -2.19 2.66
CA GLY A 206 5.81 -1.19 1.80
C GLY A 206 6.11 0.10 2.56
N VAL A 207 7.35 0.57 2.45
CA VAL A 207 7.82 1.83 3.07
C VAL A 207 8.36 2.73 1.98
N SER A 208 7.94 3.99 1.98
CA SER A 208 8.46 5.01 1.07
C SER A 208 8.58 6.33 1.82
N ALA A 209 9.73 7.01 1.65
CA ALA A 209 10.03 8.26 2.34
C ALA A 209 9.30 9.47 1.72
N SER A 210 8.87 9.36 0.46
CA SER A 210 8.35 10.49 -0.31
C SER A 210 7.14 10.14 -1.18
N SER A 211 6.71 8.88 -1.22
CA SER A 211 5.58 8.43 -2.04
C SER A 211 4.82 7.28 -1.37
N PHE A 212 4.01 6.55 -2.12
CA PHE A 212 3.27 5.40 -1.61
C PHE A 212 4.22 4.25 -1.26
N GLY A 213 4.10 3.71 -0.04
CA GLY A 213 4.75 2.45 0.32
C GLY A 213 4.13 1.26 -0.43
N VAL A 214 2.79 1.24 -0.53
CA VAL A 214 1.98 0.30 -1.32
C VAL A 214 0.86 1.10 -2.00
N GLY A 215 0.64 0.88 -3.29
CA GLY A 215 -0.46 1.50 -4.06
C GLY A 215 -1.28 0.44 -4.78
N GLY A 216 -2.58 0.70 -4.95
CA GLY A 216 -3.47 -0.14 -5.74
C GLY A 216 -4.24 0.69 -6.76
N GLU A 217 -4.12 0.33 -8.03
CA GLU A 217 -4.74 1.01 -9.17
C GLU A 217 -5.62 0.02 -9.94
N SER A 218 -6.81 0.46 -10.35
CA SER A 218 -7.69 -0.33 -11.20
C SER A 218 -8.47 0.59 -12.14
N GLY A 219 -8.47 0.26 -13.45
CA GLY A 219 -9.17 1.04 -14.47
C GLY A 219 -10.70 0.84 -14.48
N SER A 220 -11.20 -0.21 -13.84
CA SER A 220 -12.63 -0.55 -13.84
C SER A 220 -13.15 -1.15 -12.53
N GLY A 221 -12.26 -1.58 -11.64
CA GLY A 221 -12.59 -2.24 -10.37
C GLY A 221 -12.06 -1.49 -9.15
N VAL A 222 -11.95 -2.22 -8.04
CA VAL A 222 -11.40 -1.67 -6.79
C VAL A 222 -9.87 -1.71 -6.85
N GLY A 223 -9.22 -0.56 -6.68
CA GLY A 223 -7.76 -0.48 -6.61
C GLY A 223 -7.19 -1.09 -5.31
N VAL A 224 -7.81 -0.80 -4.16
CA VAL A 224 -7.42 -1.33 -2.85
C VAL A 224 -8.67 -1.80 -2.09
N PHE A 225 -8.68 -3.06 -1.66
CA PHE A 225 -9.77 -3.66 -0.89
C PHE A 225 -9.23 -4.27 0.41
N GLY A 226 -9.73 -3.79 1.56
CA GLY A 226 -9.35 -4.31 2.87
C GLY A 226 -10.55 -4.87 3.62
N THR A 227 -10.41 -6.05 4.20
CA THR A 227 -11.44 -6.72 5.01
C THR A 227 -10.87 -7.15 6.35
N SER A 228 -11.70 -7.09 7.39
CA SER A 228 -11.37 -7.58 8.72
C SER A 228 -12.64 -8.10 9.39
N THR A 229 -12.57 -9.23 10.10
CA THR A 229 -13.71 -9.84 10.80
C THR A 229 -13.94 -9.28 12.19
N SER A 230 -12.90 -8.70 12.81
CA SER A 230 -12.94 -8.23 14.19
C SER A 230 -12.34 -6.84 14.40
N GLY A 231 -11.77 -6.21 13.37
CA GLY A 231 -11.05 -4.95 13.47
C GLY A 231 -11.19 -4.04 12.25
N ILE A 232 -10.22 -3.15 12.08
CA ILE A 232 -10.19 -2.18 10.99
C ILE A 232 -9.75 -2.88 9.70
N GLY A 233 -10.59 -2.85 8.65
CA GLY A 233 -10.23 -3.38 7.34
C GLY A 233 -9.19 -2.54 6.58
N VAL A 234 -9.34 -1.20 6.64
CA VAL A 234 -8.40 -0.21 6.08
C VAL A 234 -8.32 0.98 7.03
N GLY A 235 -7.10 1.39 7.40
CA GLY A 235 -6.86 2.57 8.24
C GLY A 235 -5.88 3.54 7.58
N GLY A 236 -6.15 4.85 7.67
CA GLY A 236 -5.22 5.90 7.26
C GLY A 236 -4.95 6.84 8.42
N ALA A 237 -3.66 7.10 8.68
CA ALA A 237 -3.19 7.93 9.78
C ALA A 237 -2.10 8.89 9.29
N SER A 238 -2.14 10.12 9.80
CA SER A 238 -1.12 11.14 9.55
C SER A 238 -0.99 12.03 10.78
N THR A 239 0.23 12.39 11.17
CA THR A 239 0.51 13.28 12.32
C THR A 239 0.62 14.74 11.92
N SER A 240 0.74 15.04 10.62
CA SER A 240 0.99 16.38 10.10
C SER A 240 0.07 16.79 8.95
N ALA A 241 -0.73 15.87 8.41
CA ALA A 241 -1.58 16.10 7.25
C ALA A 241 -2.87 15.25 7.30
N THR A 242 -3.53 15.07 6.16
CA THR A 242 -4.75 14.26 6.02
C THR A 242 -4.43 12.77 6.14
N GLY A 243 -5.09 12.06 7.05
CA GLY A 243 -4.95 10.60 7.20
C GLY A 243 -5.62 9.80 6.07
N VAL A 244 -6.82 10.22 5.65
CA VAL A 244 -7.58 9.62 4.53
C VAL A 244 -8.24 10.75 3.72
N GLN A 245 -8.00 10.78 2.41
CA GLN A 245 -8.63 11.73 1.50
C GLN A 245 -9.37 10.97 0.39
N GLY A 246 -10.68 11.21 0.24
CA GLY A 246 -11.43 10.78 -0.94
C GLY A 246 -11.63 11.95 -1.89
N THR A 247 -11.40 11.72 -3.18
CA THR A 247 -11.66 12.69 -4.26
C THR A 247 -12.53 12.05 -5.35
N SER A 248 -13.43 12.83 -5.93
CA SER A 248 -14.26 12.41 -7.07
C SER A 248 -14.56 13.64 -7.93
N SER A 249 -14.28 13.55 -9.23
CA SER A 249 -14.65 14.57 -10.22
C SER A 249 -16.00 14.29 -10.87
N ALA A 250 -16.71 13.23 -10.46
CA ALA A 250 -18.02 12.90 -10.99
C ALA A 250 -19.09 13.82 -10.39
N THR A 251 -20.00 14.30 -11.23
CA THR A 251 -21.08 15.23 -10.84
C THR A 251 -22.18 14.57 -10.00
N ASN A 252 -22.22 13.23 -9.95
CA ASN A 252 -23.28 12.46 -9.34
C ASN A 252 -22.78 11.31 -8.45
N ARG A 253 -21.50 11.30 -8.07
CA ARG A 253 -20.94 10.28 -7.17
C ARG A 253 -20.19 10.91 -6.01
N PRO A 254 -20.41 10.42 -4.77
CA PRO A 254 -19.65 10.90 -3.63
C PRO A 254 -18.19 10.48 -3.75
N ALA A 255 -17.28 11.33 -3.24
CA ALA A 255 -15.88 10.97 -3.07
C ALA A 255 -15.66 9.98 -1.92
N THR A 256 -16.50 10.05 -0.89
CA THR A 256 -16.54 9.09 0.23
C THR A 256 -17.98 8.77 0.57
N ALA A 257 -18.28 7.49 0.80
CA ALA A 257 -19.61 7.04 1.22
C ALA A 257 -19.45 6.09 2.41
N GLY A 258 -20.14 6.41 3.51
CA GLY A 258 -20.29 5.49 4.64
C GLY A 258 -21.63 4.76 4.53
N PHE A 259 -21.60 3.43 4.63
CA PHE A 259 -22.78 2.59 4.52
C PHE A 259 -22.79 1.54 5.65
N SER A 260 -23.92 1.43 6.36
CA SER A 260 -24.12 0.45 7.44
C SER A 260 -25.42 -0.31 7.21
N SER A 261 -25.33 -1.57 6.75
CA SER A 261 -26.49 -2.45 6.53
C SER A 261 -27.16 -2.92 7.82
N GLY A 262 -26.44 -2.91 8.94
CA GLY A 262 -26.97 -3.24 10.26
C GLY A 262 -27.86 -2.16 10.87
N GLY A 263 -28.17 -1.08 10.13
CA GLY A 263 -28.96 0.03 10.65
C GLY A 263 -28.23 0.85 11.71
N SER A 264 -26.90 0.93 11.64
CA SER A 264 -26.07 1.77 12.53
C SER A 264 -25.71 3.11 11.87
N THR A 265 -24.63 3.75 12.33
CA THR A 265 -24.08 4.97 11.74
C THR A 265 -23.27 4.66 10.47
N GLY A 266 -23.55 5.35 9.36
CA GLY A 266 -22.77 5.22 8.12
C GLY A 266 -21.40 5.90 8.20
N VAL A 267 -21.37 7.15 8.67
CA VAL A 267 -20.14 7.95 8.88
C VAL A 267 -20.14 8.53 10.29
N GLN A 268 -19.11 8.23 11.07
CA GLN A 268 -18.92 8.79 12.41
C GLN A 268 -17.70 9.72 12.44
N GLY A 269 -17.94 11.02 12.68
CA GLY A 269 -16.91 12.01 12.99
C GLY A 269 -16.78 12.18 14.50
N TYR A 270 -15.57 12.04 15.03
CA TYR A 270 -15.26 12.20 16.46
C TYR A 270 -14.11 13.17 16.65
N SER A 271 -14.23 14.07 17.64
CA SER A 271 -13.18 14.97 18.05
C SER A 271 -13.10 15.03 19.58
N GLY A 272 -11.98 14.59 20.15
CA GLY A 272 -11.75 14.49 21.60
C GLY A 272 -10.56 13.57 21.94
N ALA A 273 -10.16 13.53 23.21
CA ALA A 273 -9.00 12.75 23.68
C ALA A 273 -9.32 11.29 24.07
N GLY A 274 -10.57 10.85 23.92
CA GLY A 274 -11.04 9.52 24.35
C GLY A 274 -11.35 8.57 23.20
N SER A 275 -11.92 7.41 23.53
CA SER A 275 -12.50 6.51 22.52
C SER A 275 -13.72 7.18 21.88
N PRO A 276 -13.93 7.00 20.55
CA PRO A 276 -15.17 7.42 19.92
C PRO A 276 -16.39 6.83 20.65
N PRO A 277 -17.48 7.60 20.85
CA PRO A 277 -18.69 7.08 21.48
C PRO A 277 -19.36 6.01 20.62
N ALA A 278 -20.26 5.23 21.21
CA ALA A 278 -21.04 4.25 20.46
C ALA A 278 -21.84 4.93 19.32
N ALA A 279 -21.74 4.37 18.11
CA ALA A 279 -22.45 4.83 16.94
C ALA A 279 -23.98 4.75 17.16
N PRO A 280 -24.72 5.87 17.07
CA PRO A 280 -26.18 5.84 17.16
C PRO A 280 -26.79 5.01 16.01
N THR A 281 -27.88 4.31 16.29
CA THR A 281 -28.61 3.56 15.26
C THR A 281 -29.28 4.50 14.26
N LYS A 282 -29.52 4.02 13.05
CA LYS A 282 -30.29 4.69 11.98
C LYS A 282 -29.75 6.08 11.63
N THR A 283 -28.43 6.23 11.64
CA THR A 283 -27.79 7.52 11.44
C THR A 283 -26.94 7.51 10.18
N GLY A 284 -27.15 8.46 9.26
CA GLY A 284 -26.27 8.59 8.09
C GLY A 284 -24.90 9.12 8.50
N VAL A 285 -24.88 10.31 9.10
CA VAL A 285 -23.68 10.99 9.58
C VAL A 285 -23.87 11.38 11.03
N TYR A 286 -22.97 10.95 11.91
CA TYR A 286 -22.93 11.33 13.32
C TYR A 286 -21.65 12.12 13.60
N GLY A 287 -21.79 13.40 13.94
CA GLY A 287 -20.67 14.24 14.37
C GLY A 287 -20.70 14.48 15.87
N TYR A 288 -19.62 14.14 16.57
CA TYR A 288 -19.47 14.32 18.02
C TYR A 288 -18.18 15.07 18.37
N ALA A 289 -18.32 16.10 19.20
CA ALA A 289 -17.21 16.88 19.74
C ALA A 289 -17.54 17.26 21.19
N ALA A 290 -16.59 17.11 22.11
CA ALA A 290 -16.82 17.25 23.55
C ALA A 290 -15.70 17.96 24.31
N GLN A 291 -14.92 18.80 23.62
CA GLN A 291 -13.76 19.47 24.21
C GLN A 291 -14.16 20.61 25.15
N ASP A 292 -15.03 21.51 24.68
CA ASP A 292 -15.41 22.73 25.39
C ASP A 292 -16.71 23.35 24.80
N ALA A 293 -17.08 24.55 25.27
CA ALA A 293 -18.27 25.29 24.82
C ALA A 293 -18.24 25.71 23.33
N ASN A 294 -17.09 25.66 22.67
CA ASN A 294 -16.90 25.96 21.26
C ASN A 294 -16.85 24.70 20.38
N ALA A 295 -16.98 23.51 20.98
CA ALA A 295 -16.98 22.24 20.26
C ALA A 295 -18.14 22.17 19.25
N ARG A 296 -17.86 21.65 18.05
CA ARG A 296 -18.85 21.50 16.98
C ARG A 296 -18.83 20.06 16.49
N GLY A 297 -19.95 19.36 16.65
CA GLY A 297 -20.09 18.00 16.10
C GLY A 297 -20.11 18.00 14.56
N VAL A 298 -20.88 18.92 13.96
CA VAL A 298 -20.96 19.11 12.51
C VAL A 298 -20.99 20.61 12.21
N THR A 299 -20.21 21.07 11.23
CA THR A 299 -20.24 22.46 10.74
C THR A 299 -20.45 22.46 9.24
N GLY A 300 -21.54 23.07 8.78
CA GLY A 300 -21.76 23.36 7.36
C GLY A 300 -21.49 24.83 7.05
N ARG A 301 -20.66 25.11 6.04
CA ARG A 301 -20.34 26.48 5.60
C ARG A 301 -20.34 26.52 4.09
N THR A 302 -20.94 27.57 3.53
CA THR A 302 -20.92 27.86 2.10
C THR A 302 -20.82 29.37 1.88
N THR A 303 -20.28 29.80 0.74
CA THR A 303 -20.29 31.21 0.31
C THR A 303 -21.63 31.60 -0.32
N GLU A 304 -22.31 30.64 -0.96
CA GLU A 304 -23.61 30.80 -1.60
C GLU A 304 -24.50 29.58 -1.32
N GLY A 305 -25.81 29.77 -1.16
CA GLY A 305 -26.76 28.68 -0.93
C GLY A 305 -26.85 28.20 0.52
N ARG A 306 -27.03 26.89 0.73
CA ARG A 306 -27.33 26.28 2.06
C ARG A 306 -26.12 25.55 2.61
N GLY A 307 -25.58 26.00 3.75
CA GLY A 307 -24.46 25.33 4.43
C GLY A 307 -24.86 23.96 5.03
N VAL A 308 -26.09 23.86 5.54
CA VAL A 308 -26.74 22.60 5.97
C VAL A 308 -28.19 22.65 5.49
N ASN A 309 -28.66 21.59 4.82
CA ASN A 309 -30.02 21.49 4.31
C ASN A 309 -30.72 20.27 4.90
N GLY A 310 -31.58 20.50 5.91
CA GLY A 310 -32.41 19.44 6.51
C GLY A 310 -33.74 19.32 5.79
N THR A 311 -33.99 18.19 5.14
CA THR A 311 -35.26 17.89 4.45
C THR A 311 -35.89 16.63 5.02
N ALA A 312 -37.20 16.65 5.26
CA ALA A 312 -37.96 15.49 5.67
C ALA A 312 -39.31 15.50 4.96
N THR A 313 -39.70 14.35 4.38
CA THR A 313 -41.03 14.17 3.77
C THR A 313 -42.13 14.03 4.83
N THR A 314 -41.78 13.44 5.98
CA THR A 314 -42.60 13.35 7.18
C THR A 314 -41.73 13.61 8.41
N GLY A 315 -42.28 14.24 9.45
CA GLY A 315 -41.53 14.51 10.69
C GLY A 315 -40.76 15.83 10.68
N ARG A 316 -39.60 15.87 11.35
CA ARG A 316 -38.80 17.09 11.54
C ARG A 316 -37.64 17.13 10.54
N GLY A 317 -37.57 18.15 9.69
CA GLY A 317 -36.43 18.36 8.80
C GLY A 317 -35.15 18.78 9.54
N VAL A 318 -35.30 19.58 10.60
CA VAL A 318 -34.23 19.95 11.55
C VAL A 318 -34.82 19.93 12.95
N HIS A 319 -34.09 19.36 13.91
CA HIS A 319 -34.48 19.34 15.32
C HIS A 319 -33.33 19.87 16.19
N GLY A 320 -33.50 21.10 16.69
CA GLY A 320 -32.61 21.67 17.70
C GLY A 320 -33.08 21.29 19.09
N TYR A 321 -32.20 20.70 19.90
CA TYR A 321 -32.46 20.37 21.30
C TYR A 321 -31.22 20.73 22.13
N ALA A 322 -31.46 21.38 23.27
CA ALA A 322 -30.46 21.62 24.29
C ALA A 322 -31.12 21.30 25.63
N SER A 323 -30.47 20.48 26.47
CA SER A 323 -30.97 20.17 27.82
C SER A 323 -31.02 21.43 28.70
N THR A 324 -30.12 22.38 28.43
CA THR A 324 -30.06 23.72 29.01
C THR A 324 -29.60 24.70 27.93
N GLY A 325 -30.10 25.94 27.93
CA GLY A 325 -29.66 26.98 26.98
C GLY A 325 -30.55 27.09 25.74
N VAL A 326 -29.94 27.36 24.58
CA VAL A 326 -30.66 27.68 23.33
C VAL A 326 -30.69 26.46 22.41
N GLY A 327 -31.88 25.93 22.12
CA GLY A 327 -32.05 24.80 21.20
C GLY A 327 -31.78 25.16 19.72
N VAL A 328 -32.19 26.37 19.29
CA VAL A 328 -31.92 26.92 17.96
C VAL A 328 -31.53 28.40 18.10
N TYR A 329 -30.30 28.74 17.71
CA TYR A 329 -29.81 30.10 17.66
C TYR A 329 -29.72 30.56 16.21
N ALA A 330 -30.53 31.54 15.82
CA ALA A 330 -30.58 32.06 14.46
C ALA A 330 -30.21 33.55 14.45
N THR A 331 -29.28 33.94 13.57
CA THR A 331 -28.81 35.32 13.43
C THR A 331 -28.59 35.64 11.96
N CYS A 332 -28.71 36.92 11.59
CA CYS A 332 -28.46 37.41 10.25
C CYS A 332 -27.78 38.79 10.30
N GLY A 333 -27.02 39.12 9.25
CA GLY A 333 -26.48 40.46 9.07
C GLY A 333 -27.55 41.51 8.76
N ALA A 334 -27.11 42.76 8.56
CA ALA A 334 -27.99 43.88 8.25
C ALA A 334 -28.89 43.59 7.03
N GLY A 335 -30.19 43.78 7.19
CA GLY A 335 -31.19 43.60 6.12
C GLY A 335 -31.68 42.16 5.90
N GLY A 336 -31.15 41.16 6.63
CA GLY A 336 -31.59 39.77 6.53
C GLY A 336 -32.74 39.41 7.48
N ALA A 337 -33.37 38.26 7.23
CA ALA A 337 -34.27 37.60 8.18
C ALA A 337 -33.52 36.45 8.88
N ALA A 338 -33.38 36.54 10.20
CA ALA A 338 -32.75 35.47 10.99
C ALA A 338 -33.62 34.20 11.03
N PHE A 339 -34.95 34.37 11.05
CA PHE A 339 -35.92 33.30 10.98
C PHE A 339 -37.06 33.71 10.04
N GLN A 340 -37.37 32.86 9.07
CA GLN A 340 -38.51 33.00 8.16
C GLN A 340 -39.22 31.65 8.09
N ALA A 341 -40.54 31.69 8.22
CA ALA A 341 -41.41 30.53 8.09
C ALA A 341 -42.47 30.81 7.03
N GLU A 342 -42.72 29.82 6.18
CA GLU A 342 -43.82 29.81 5.23
C GLU A 342 -44.86 28.80 5.73
N GLY A 343 -46.01 29.30 6.17
CA GLY A 343 -47.05 28.53 6.86
C GLY A 343 -47.16 28.84 8.35
N PRO A 344 -48.10 28.20 9.08
CA PRO A 344 -48.32 28.46 10.49
C PRO A 344 -47.12 28.05 11.35
N VAL A 345 -46.76 28.91 12.32
CA VAL A 345 -45.81 28.58 13.37
C VAL A 345 -46.58 28.22 14.63
N HIS A 346 -46.26 27.07 15.22
CA HIS A 346 -46.90 26.60 16.44
C HIS A 346 -46.00 26.88 17.64
N PHE A 347 -46.54 27.59 18.64
CA PHE A 347 -45.87 27.87 19.90
C PHE A 347 -46.68 27.27 21.04
N SER A 348 -46.04 26.51 21.93
CA SER A 348 -46.68 26.03 23.16
C SER A 348 -47.05 27.18 24.12
N SER A 349 -46.44 28.35 23.92
CA SER A 349 -46.71 29.58 24.67
C SER A 349 -47.82 30.45 24.07
N ALA A 350 -48.58 29.94 23.09
CA ALA A 350 -49.70 30.64 22.48
C ALA A 350 -50.98 29.80 22.58
N GLY A 351 -52.13 30.46 22.65
CA GLY A 351 -53.41 29.76 22.71
C GLY A 351 -54.62 30.66 22.63
N LEU A 352 -55.78 30.05 22.87
CA LEU A 352 -57.08 30.71 22.94
C LEU A 352 -57.68 30.52 24.33
N THR A 353 -58.40 31.52 24.81
CA THR A 353 -59.24 31.43 26.00
C THR A 353 -60.55 32.18 25.77
N THR A 354 -61.50 32.05 26.69
CA THR A 354 -62.79 32.75 26.64
C THR A 354 -62.98 33.54 27.94
N ILE A 355 -63.30 34.83 27.80
CA ILE A 355 -63.84 35.64 28.89
C ILE A 355 -65.35 35.44 28.86
N ALA A 356 -65.89 34.79 29.90
CA ALA A 356 -67.32 34.48 29.97
C ALA A 356 -68.18 35.75 30.05
N ALA A 357 -69.41 35.68 29.52
CA ALA A 357 -70.39 36.74 29.68
C ALA A 357 -70.59 37.09 31.17
N GLY A 358 -70.65 38.38 31.48
CA GLY A 358 -70.72 38.91 32.84
C GLY A 358 -69.37 39.02 33.56
N SER A 359 -68.28 38.47 33.02
CA SER A 359 -66.95 38.54 33.62
C SER A 359 -66.12 39.71 33.07
N PRO A 360 -65.40 40.46 33.93
CA PRO A 360 -64.50 41.53 33.48
C PRO A 360 -63.09 41.03 33.15
N ASN A 361 -62.78 39.76 33.44
CA ASN A 361 -61.46 39.18 33.21
C ASN A 361 -61.52 37.65 33.13
N VAL A 362 -60.40 37.05 32.70
CA VAL A 362 -60.13 35.62 32.79
C VAL A 362 -58.68 35.38 33.22
N SER A 363 -58.44 34.39 34.06
CA SER A 363 -57.09 33.91 34.39
C SER A 363 -56.74 32.71 33.51
N VAL A 364 -55.52 32.69 33.00
CA VAL A 364 -55.02 31.66 32.08
C VAL A 364 -53.75 31.05 32.65
N THR A 365 -53.68 29.71 32.63
CA THR A 365 -52.46 28.94 32.89
C THR A 365 -51.86 28.52 31.55
N PRO A 366 -50.72 29.10 31.12
CA PRO A 366 -50.20 28.90 29.77
C PRO A 366 -49.48 27.55 29.56
N GLY A 367 -49.28 26.76 30.61
CA GLY A 367 -48.56 25.48 30.51
C GLY A 367 -47.04 25.62 30.30
N ILE A 368 -46.50 26.82 30.53
CA ILE A 368 -45.07 27.12 30.59
C ILE A 368 -44.79 27.90 31.87
N ASP A 369 -43.54 27.94 32.32
CA ASP A 369 -43.14 28.74 33.48
C ASP A 369 -43.09 30.23 33.13
N LEU A 370 -43.83 31.04 33.88
CA LEU A 370 -43.83 32.50 33.80
C LEU A 370 -42.78 33.08 34.75
N THR A 371 -42.13 34.16 34.28
CA THR A 371 -41.14 34.94 35.05
C THR A 371 -41.57 36.40 35.12
N ASP A 372 -40.89 37.20 35.92
CA ASP A 372 -41.10 38.65 35.96
C ASP A 372 -40.82 39.34 34.61
N PHE A 373 -40.10 38.67 33.70
CA PHE A 373 -39.80 39.18 32.35
C PHE A 373 -40.75 38.63 31.27
N SER A 374 -41.70 37.77 31.61
CA SER A 374 -42.66 37.25 30.65
C SER A 374 -43.58 38.36 30.14
N GLN A 375 -43.69 38.47 28.82
CA GLN A 375 -44.57 39.43 28.15
C GLN A 375 -45.77 38.69 27.58
N VAL A 376 -46.97 39.26 27.71
CA VAL A 376 -48.20 38.68 27.19
C VAL A 376 -48.82 39.61 26.16
N LEU A 377 -48.95 39.12 24.93
CA LEU A 377 -49.71 39.76 23.87
C LEU A 377 -51.09 39.12 23.82
N CYS A 378 -52.14 39.93 23.84
CA CYS A 378 -53.52 39.47 23.74
C CYS A 378 -54.28 40.24 22.67
N THR A 379 -55.14 39.54 21.92
CA THR A 379 -56.02 40.14 20.92
C THR A 379 -57.42 39.56 21.07
N LEU A 380 -58.42 40.43 21.21
CA LEU A 380 -59.83 40.02 21.20
C LEU A 380 -60.18 39.44 19.83
N GLN A 381 -60.76 38.24 19.82
CA GLN A 381 -61.31 37.59 18.62
C GLN A 381 -62.84 37.57 18.61
N GLY A 382 -63.48 37.88 19.75
CA GLY A 382 -64.91 38.14 19.86
C GLY A 382 -65.20 39.60 20.20
N ASN A 383 -66.46 40.02 20.02
CA ASN A 383 -66.93 41.34 20.43
C ASN A 383 -67.43 41.28 21.89
N PRO A 384 -66.76 41.93 22.86
CA PRO A 384 -67.19 41.91 24.27
C PRO A 384 -68.39 42.80 24.57
N GLY A 385 -68.92 43.54 23.59
CA GLY A 385 -70.04 44.45 23.76
C GLY A 385 -69.63 45.92 23.61
N PRO A 386 -70.63 46.82 23.54
CA PRO A 386 -70.40 48.24 23.25
C PRO A 386 -69.55 48.91 24.34
N GLY A 387 -68.47 49.59 23.93
CA GLY A 387 -67.58 50.33 24.83
C GLY A 387 -66.62 49.47 25.66
N ILE A 388 -66.65 48.15 25.48
CA ILE A 388 -65.77 47.22 26.20
C ILE A 388 -64.58 46.88 25.30
N THR A 389 -63.37 47.05 25.82
CA THR A 389 -62.13 46.74 25.10
C THR A 389 -61.16 45.99 26.01
N LEU A 390 -60.07 45.50 25.43
CA LEU A 390 -58.95 44.96 26.20
C LEU A 390 -58.31 46.08 27.04
N SER A 391 -58.23 45.88 28.35
CA SER A 391 -57.59 46.84 29.26
C SER A 391 -56.10 46.55 29.42
N ARG A 392 -55.76 45.33 29.88
CA ARG A 392 -54.38 44.89 30.11
C ARG A 392 -54.30 43.38 30.31
N ALA A 393 -53.11 42.81 30.15
CA ALA A 393 -52.75 41.51 30.69
C ALA A 393 -51.81 41.70 31.89
N VAL A 394 -52.04 41.00 32.98
CA VAL A 394 -51.20 41.05 34.20
C VAL A 394 -50.62 39.67 34.44
N VAL A 395 -49.30 39.58 34.54
CA VAL A 395 -48.58 38.33 34.80
C VAL A 395 -48.48 38.10 36.31
N HIS A 396 -48.65 36.85 36.74
CA HIS A 396 -48.52 36.41 38.13
C HIS A 396 -47.53 35.24 38.21
N PRO A 397 -46.21 35.50 38.22
CA PRO A 397 -45.18 34.46 38.11
C PRO A 397 -45.26 33.39 39.21
N SER A 398 -45.49 33.81 40.46
CA SER A 398 -45.60 32.90 41.62
C SER A 398 -46.78 31.93 41.53
N ALA A 399 -47.86 32.32 40.83
CA ALA A 399 -49.03 31.47 40.59
C ALA A 399 -48.95 30.74 39.25
N ASN A 400 -47.95 31.03 38.42
CA ASN A 400 -47.81 30.58 37.05
C ASN A 400 -49.05 30.83 36.17
N THR A 401 -49.69 31.99 36.37
CA THR A 401 -50.85 32.42 35.59
C THR A 401 -50.68 33.84 35.08
N PHE A 402 -51.51 34.22 34.12
CA PHE A 402 -51.73 35.63 33.79
C PHE A 402 -53.23 35.91 33.69
N THR A 403 -53.62 37.14 34.00
CA THR A 403 -55.01 37.57 33.99
C THR A 403 -55.23 38.60 32.89
N ILE A 404 -56.20 38.36 32.03
CA ILE A 404 -56.59 39.26 30.94
C ILE A 404 -57.79 40.07 31.42
N TYR A 405 -57.67 41.40 31.45
CA TYR A 405 -58.73 42.31 31.89
C TYR A 405 -59.38 43.03 30.71
N LEU A 406 -60.70 43.19 30.78
CA LEU A 406 -61.48 44.11 29.96
C LEU A 406 -61.73 45.42 30.72
N THR A 407 -62.11 46.48 30.00
CA THR A 407 -62.53 47.76 30.59
C THR A 407 -63.88 47.68 31.31
N GLY A 408 -64.67 46.62 31.08
CA GLY A 408 -65.96 46.34 31.70
C GLY A 408 -66.32 44.85 31.63
N LYS A 409 -67.47 44.46 32.18
CA LYS A 409 -67.96 43.06 32.12
C LYS A 409 -68.37 42.71 30.69
N ALA A 410 -67.88 41.59 30.16
CA ALA A 410 -68.24 41.14 28.81
C ALA A 410 -69.76 40.93 28.68
N ALA A 411 -70.37 41.46 27.62
CA ALA A 411 -71.80 41.28 27.33
C ALA A 411 -72.11 39.89 26.73
N ALA A 412 -71.10 39.20 26.19
CA ALA A 412 -71.18 37.86 25.63
C ALA A 412 -69.83 37.14 25.82
N ASP A 413 -69.84 35.82 25.68
CA ASP A 413 -68.62 35.01 25.69
C ASP A 413 -67.63 35.50 24.63
N THR A 414 -66.49 36.01 25.08
CA THR A 414 -65.52 36.70 24.23
C THR A 414 -64.24 35.89 24.14
N ARG A 415 -63.96 35.36 22.95
CA ARG A 415 -62.69 34.68 22.67
C ARG A 415 -61.53 35.67 22.63
N VAL A 416 -60.41 35.26 23.20
CA VAL A 416 -59.16 36.03 23.23
C VAL A 416 -58.01 35.11 22.82
N ALA A 417 -57.25 35.53 21.82
CA ALA A 417 -55.96 34.92 21.52
C ALA A 417 -54.89 35.52 22.41
N TRP A 418 -53.98 34.68 22.91
CA TRP A 418 -52.88 35.09 23.75
C TRP A 418 -51.57 34.46 23.27
N PHE A 419 -50.47 35.18 23.47
CA PHE A 419 -49.12 34.72 23.18
C PHE A 419 -48.16 35.23 24.25
N VAL A 420 -47.46 34.31 24.91
CA VAL A 420 -46.43 34.61 25.89
C VAL A 420 -45.06 34.56 25.24
N ILE A 421 -44.31 35.65 25.41
CA ILE A 421 -42.93 35.81 24.92
C ILE A 421 -42.00 35.96 26.12
N GLY A 422 -40.86 35.28 26.09
CA GLY A 422 -39.80 35.46 27.07
C GLY A 422 -39.09 36.80 26.86
N GLY A 423 -39.14 37.68 27.86
CA GLY A 423 -38.37 38.93 27.85
C GLY A 423 -37.00 38.79 28.51
N ARG A 424 -36.23 39.88 28.46
CA ARG A 424 -34.96 40.05 29.17
C ARG A 424 -34.99 41.36 29.96
N ALA A 425 -34.22 41.43 31.04
CA ALA A 425 -33.94 42.70 31.69
C ALA A 425 -33.26 43.66 30.71
N ALA A 426 -33.66 44.93 30.73
CA ALA A 426 -33.00 45.96 29.94
C ALA A 426 -31.50 45.99 30.29
N GLY A 427 -30.63 45.81 29.28
CA GLY A 427 -29.17 45.82 29.44
C GLY A 427 -28.49 44.44 29.54
N SER A 428 -29.22 43.33 29.48
CA SER A 428 -28.63 41.98 29.49
C SER A 428 -28.08 41.56 28.12
N THR A 429 -26.78 41.23 28.04
CA THR A 429 -26.04 40.93 26.80
C THR A 429 -25.82 39.45 26.47
N THR A 430 -26.26 38.51 27.31
CA THR A 430 -26.21 37.07 27.01
C THR A 430 -27.57 36.60 26.59
#